data_AF-A0A7Z9UUY9-F1
#
_entry.id   AF-A0A7Z9UUY9-F1
#
_cell.length_a   1.000
_cell.length_b   1.000
_cell.length_c   1.000
_cell.angle_alpha   90.00
_cell.angle_beta   90.00
_cell.angle_gamma   90.00
#
_symmetry.space_group_name_H-M   'P 1'
#
loop_
_entity.id
_entity.type
_entity.pdbx_description
1 polymer ?
#
loop_
_entity_poly.entity_id
_entity_poly.type
_entity_poly.pdbx_seq_one_letter_code
_entity_poly.pdbx_strand_id
1 'polypeptide(L)' 'MLLWERPLSQWLAETPQSTAAPDFEGFWNETQSLMQSQPLSSQVINVDYPSKKLSAYQVSFDAF' A
#
# COMPACT_ATOMS: atom_id res chain seq x y z
N MET A 1 -21.62 2.28 -29.10
CA MET A 1 -21.43 2.72 -27.70
C MET A 1 -20.29 3.70 -27.70
N LEU A 2 -20.50 4.95 -27.28
CA LEU A 2 -19.42 5.93 -27.15
C LEU A 2 -18.68 5.70 -25.84
N LEU A 3 -17.34 5.83 -25.86
CA LEU A 3 -16.56 5.87 -24.63
C LEU A 3 -16.92 7.15 -23.88
N TRP A 4 -17.38 6.99 -22.64
CA TRP A 4 -17.81 8.11 -21.78
C TRP A 4 -16.62 8.84 -21.14
N GLU A 5 -15.46 8.20 -21.12
CA GLU A 5 -14.23 8.75 -20.56
C GLU A 5 -13.48 9.62 -21.56
N ARG A 6 -12.58 10.44 -21.01
CA ARG A 6 -11.68 11.30 -21.79
C ARG A 6 -10.76 10.45 -22.66
N PRO A 7 -10.40 10.92 -23.87
CA PRO A 7 -9.36 10.29 -24.69
C PRO A 7 -8.03 10.15 -23.94
N LEU A 8 -7.28 9.08 -24.24
CA LEU A 8 -5.97 8.80 -23.63
C LEU A 8 -4.99 9.99 -23.71
N SER A 9 -5.00 10.72 -24.83
CA SER A 9 -4.15 11.91 -25.00
C SER A 9 -4.46 13.03 -24.00
N GLN A 10 -5.70 13.13 -23.53
CA GLN A 10 -6.09 14.09 -22.50
C GLN A 10 -5.63 13.64 -21.12
N TRP A 11 -5.76 12.35 -20.81
CA TRP A 11 -5.25 11.77 -19.55
C TRP A 11 -3.74 11.97 -19.38
N LEU A 12 -2.98 11.76 -20.45
CA LEU A 12 -1.52 11.92 -20.41
C LEU A 12 -1.05 13.37 -20.34
N ALA A 13 -1.89 14.31 -20.77
CA ALA A 13 -1.58 15.74 -20.77
C ALA A 13 -2.02 16.45 -19.49
N GLU A 14 -2.85 15.82 -18.67
CA GLU A 14 -3.42 16.42 -17.46
C GLU A 14 -2.50 16.22 -16.26
N THR A 15 -2.08 17.34 -15.67
CA THR A 15 -1.39 17.36 -14.37
C THR A 15 -2.29 18.10 -13.38
N PRO A 16 -3.12 17.39 -12.59
CA PRO A 16 -4.00 18.03 -11.63
C PRO A 16 -3.16 18.75 -10.56
N GLN A 17 -3.67 19.88 -10.07
CA GLN A 17 -3.04 20.57 -8.95
C GLN A 17 -3.11 19.69 -7.70
N SER A 18 -2.00 19.64 -6.96
CA SER A 18 -1.96 18.93 -5.68
C SER A 18 -2.93 19.57 -4.69
N THR A 19 -3.71 18.74 -4.01
CA THR A 19 -4.58 19.13 -2.90
C THR A 19 -3.95 18.81 -1.54
N ALA A 20 -2.63 18.57 -1.50
CA ALA A 20 -1.92 18.31 -0.27
C ALA A 20 -2.07 19.50 0.70
N ALA A 21 -2.45 19.18 1.94
CA ALA A 21 -2.51 20.17 3.00
C ALA A 21 -1.09 20.64 3.40
N PRO A 22 -0.94 21.83 4.00
CA PRO A 22 0.38 22.34 4.41
C PRO A 22 1.16 21.41 5.36
N ASP A 23 0.46 20.55 6.10
CA ASP A 23 0.98 19.61 7.09
C ASP A 23 1.10 18.18 6.57
N PHE A 24 0.85 17.93 5.28
CA PHE A 24 0.84 16.59 4.68
C PHE A 24 2.09 15.76 5.02
N GLU A 25 3.27 16.36 4.84
CA GLU A 25 4.55 15.71 5.18
C GLU A 25 4.70 15.47 6.69
N GLY A 26 4.27 16.44 7.51
CA GLY A 26 4.33 16.33 8.97
C GLY A 26 3.49 15.15 9.49
N PHE A 27 2.26 15.05 9.00
CA PHE A 27 1.33 13.96 9.33
C PHE A 27 1.93 12.57 9.04
N TRP A 28 2.53 12.39 7.85
CA TRP A 28 3.12 11.11 7.49
C TRP A 28 4.40 10.79 8.24
N ASN A 29 5.23 11.80 8.53
CA ASN A 29 6.43 11.62 9.36
C ASN A 29 6.08 11.19 10.80
N GLU A 30 5.05 11.80 11.39
CA GLU A 30 4.55 11.41 12.71
C GLU A 30 3.96 9.99 12.68
N THR A 31 3.15 9.67 11.67
CA THR A 31 2.56 8.33 11.49
C THR A 31 3.64 7.27 11.35
N GLN A 32 4.68 7.51 10.55
CA GLN A 32 5.80 6.61 10.39
C GLN A 32 6.59 6.44 11.69
N SER A 33 6.82 7.53 12.43
CA SER A 33 7.51 7.49 13.72
C SER A 33 6.71 6.67 14.75
N LEU A 34 5.38 6.81 14.77
CA LEU A 34 4.49 6.00 15.60
C LEU A 34 4.54 4.52 15.21
N MET A 35 4.49 4.20 13.91
CA MET A 35 4.61 2.81 13.46
C MET A 35 5.95 2.18 13.85
N GLN A 36 7.06 2.92 13.76
CA GLN A 36 8.38 2.43 14.14
C GLN A 36 8.57 2.28 15.65
N SER A 37 7.75 2.93 16.47
CA SER A 37 7.83 2.86 17.93
C SER A 37 7.35 1.51 18.49
N GLN A 38 6.59 0.74 17.70
CA GLN A 38 6.12 -0.59 18.06
C GLN A 38 6.86 -1.65 17.24
N PRO A 39 7.25 -2.78 17.85
CA PRO A 39 7.83 -3.88 17.09
C PRO A 39 6.77 -4.46 16.13
N LEU A 40 7.18 -4.80 14.92
CA LEU A 40 6.32 -5.42 13.90
C LEU A 40 5.74 -6.78 14.33
N SER A 41 6.36 -7.43 15.33
CA SER A 41 5.97 -8.74 15.88
C SER A 41 5.63 -9.79 14.80
N SER A 42 6.44 -9.86 13.74
CA SER A 42 6.12 -10.73 12.61
C SER A 42 6.31 -12.20 12.97
N GLN A 43 5.34 -13.02 12.56
CA GLN A 43 5.39 -14.48 12.65
C GLN A 43 5.15 -15.06 11.27
N VAL A 44 5.98 -16.04 10.91
CA VAL A 44 5.88 -16.77 9.65
C VAL A 44 5.83 -18.25 9.97
N ILE A 45 4.69 -18.88 9.73
CA ILE A 45 4.44 -20.29 10.03
C ILE A 45 4.29 -21.03 8.72
N ASN A 46 5.09 -22.08 8.50
CA ASN A 46 4.93 -22.94 7.34
C ASN A 46 3.61 -23.73 7.47
N VAL A 47 2.83 -23.78 6.39
CA VAL A 47 1.57 -24.52 6.37
C VAL A 47 1.58 -25.54 5.25
N ASP A 48 1.08 -26.73 5.55
CA ASP A 48 0.96 -27.80 4.57
C ASP A 48 0.01 -27.38 3.44
N TYR A 49 0.46 -27.58 2.21
CA TYR A 49 -0.30 -27.26 1.01
C TYR A 49 -0.09 -28.34 -0.06
N PRO A 50 -1.14 -28.78 -0.79
CA PRO A 50 -1.03 -29.88 -1.75
C PRO A 50 -0.39 -29.42 -3.07
N SER A 51 0.83 -28.89 -3.01
CA SER A 51 1.66 -28.53 -4.16
C SER A 51 3.11 -28.93 -3.93
N LYS A 52 3.73 -29.53 -4.94
CA LYS A 52 5.17 -29.87 -4.92
C LYS A 52 6.07 -28.74 -5.40
N LYS A 53 5.48 -27.62 -5.85
CA LYS A 53 6.21 -26.50 -6.48
C LYS A 53 6.14 -25.21 -5.68
N LEU A 54 5.36 -25.18 -4.60
CA LEU A 54 5.14 -23.98 -3.79
C LEU A 54 5.19 -24.36 -2.31
N SER A 55 5.80 -23.47 -1.52
CA SER A 55 5.71 -23.50 -0.06
C SER A 55 4.68 -22.47 0.37
N ALA A 56 3.75 -22.87 1.24
CA ALA A 56 2.76 -21.97 1.80
C ALA A 56 3.18 -21.53 3.20
N TYR A 57 2.90 -20.27 3.53
CA TYR A 57 3.18 -19.70 4.83
C TYR A 57 1.98 -18.88 5.29
N GLN A 58 1.61 -19.02 6.56
CA GLN A 58 0.77 -18.07 7.26
C GLN A 58 1.69 -16.99 7.83
N VAL A 59 1.39 -15.73 7.50
CA VAL A 59 2.13 -14.57 7.99
C VAL A 59 1.19 -13.71 8.82
N SER A 60 1.62 -13.35 10.03
CA SER A 60 0.96 -12.36 10.87
C SER A 60 1.97 -11.32 11.30
N PHE A 61 1.52 -10.09 11.45
CA PHE A 61 2.31 -9.00 12.00
C PHE A 61 1.35 -7.96 12.59
N ASP A 62 1.85 -7.17 13.52
CA ASP A 62 1.09 -6.08 14.12
C ASP A 62 1.13 -4.89 13.14
N ALA A 63 0.05 -4.71 12.39
CA ALA A 63 -0.23 -3.48 11.69
C ALA A 63 -0.99 -2.57 12.66
N PHE A 64 -0.36 -1.44 13.01
CA PHE A 64 -0.84 -0.41 13.93
C PHE A 64 -2.36 -0.18 13.92
#